data_AF-Q4CNF5-F1
#
_entry.id   AF-Q4CNF5-F1
#
_cell.length_a   1.000
_cell.length_b   1.000
_cell.length_c   1.000
_cell.angle_alpha   90.00
_cell.angle_beta   90.00
_cell.angle_gamma   90.00
#
_symmetry.space_group_name_H-M   'P 1'
#
loop_
_entity.id
_entity.type
_entity.pdbx_description
1 polymer ?
#
loop_
_entity_poly.entity_id
_entity_poly.type
_entity_poly.pdbx_seq_one_letter_code
_entity_poly.pdbx_strand_id
1 'polypeptide(L)'
;MNRMHDNQRDWDDETVYFYPPRTVPPAINKYTRLISDLLQNIPITDALPGGAPMAIALCEDAKKVLEKESVVLDIDVTEKDNLIIVGDIHGQFADLLQNVLSMQLVQQEEDCVPSRPLGSVYKFLFLGDYVDRGPRSVEVITLLLALKIEYPTHVLLLRGNHEEAQTSRMYGFFQECRVKLEGNDERVGGGCTSISSSAWLQYNMVF
;
A
#
# COMPACT_ATOMS: atom_id res chain seq x y z
N MET A 1 8.99 -7.63 45.45
CA MET A 1 8.14 -8.66 44.82
C MET A 1 6.86 -7.94 44.36
N ASN A 2 6.55 -7.61 43.11
CA ASN A 2 7.00 -7.95 41.76
C ASN A 2 7.24 -6.62 41.00
N ARG A 3 8.40 -6.44 40.35
CA ARG A 3 8.55 -5.45 39.28
C ARG A 3 8.12 -6.14 37.99
N MET A 4 6.96 -5.77 37.46
CA MET A 4 6.60 -6.08 36.09
C MET A 4 7.50 -5.24 35.19
N HIS A 5 8.48 -5.89 34.56
CA HIS A 5 9.20 -5.32 33.43
C HIS A 5 8.23 -5.36 32.24
N ASP A 6 7.53 -4.26 32.01
CA ASP A 6 6.73 -4.08 30.80
C ASP A 6 7.68 -3.68 29.67
N ASN A 7 7.64 -4.43 28.57
CA ASN A 7 8.50 -4.27 27.41
C ASN A 7 8.15 -2.97 26.68
N GLN A 8 8.81 -1.88 27.07
CA GLN A 8 8.90 -0.66 26.28
C GLN A 8 9.79 -0.98 25.06
N ARG A 9 9.20 -1.49 23.98
CA ARG A 9 9.83 -1.43 22.65
C ARG A 9 9.88 0.05 22.29
N ASP A 10 11.10 0.60 22.26
CA ASP A 10 11.37 1.94 21.77
C ASP A 10 10.79 2.08 20.35
N TRP A 11 9.81 2.97 20.20
CA TRP A 11 9.31 3.37 18.89
C TRP A 11 10.39 4.23 18.24
N ASP A 12 10.72 3.97 16.98
CA ASP A 12 11.58 4.84 16.21
C ASP A 12 10.81 6.15 15.95
N ASP A 13 11.28 7.26 16.53
CA ASP A 13 10.59 8.57 16.51
C ASP A 13 10.34 9.10 15.08
N GLU A 14 11.06 8.57 14.08
CA GLU A 14 10.92 8.96 12.66
C GLU A 14 9.92 8.09 11.86
N THR A 15 9.39 7.01 12.44
CA THR A 15 8.50 6.09 11.73
C THR A 15 7.03 6.52 11.85
N VAL A 16 6.41 6.84 10.72
CA VAL A 16 4.98 7.14 10.64
C VAL A 16 4.20 5.85 10.46
N TYR A 17 3.41 5.47 11.47
CA TYR A 17 2.55 4.29 11.42
C TYR A 17 1.16 4.64 10.87
N PHE A 18 0.72 3.95 9.83
CA PHE A 18 -0.63 4.16 9.27
C PHE A 18 -1.74 3.80 10.27
N TYR A 19 -1.59 2.69 10.98
CA TYR A 19 -2.40 2.34 12.15
C TYR A 19 -1.53 2.33 13.41
N PRO A 20 -2.05 2.79 14.56
CA PRO A 20 -1.33 2.69 15.81
C PRO A 20 -1.06 1.21 16.14
N PRO A 21 0.19 0.80 16.34
CA PRO A 21 0.51 -0.61 16.62
C PRO A 21 -0.11 -1.17 17.92
N ARG A 22 -0.59 -0.27 18.79
CA ARG A 22 -1.34 -0.61 20.01
C ARG A 22 -2.77 -1.05 19.72
N THR A 23 -3.40 -0.51 18.66
CA THR A 23 -4.79 -0.79 18.31
C THR A 23 -4.87 -1.83 17.19
N VAL A 24 -3.97 -1.75 16.21
CA VAL A 24 -3.88 -2.68 15.08
C VAL A 24 -2.42 -3.10 14.91
N PRO A 25 -2.00 -4.26 15.43
CA PRO A 25 -0.66 -4.73 15.20
C PRO A 25 -0.48 -5.11 13.72
N PRO A 26 0.66 -4.78 13.10
CA PRO A 26 0.97 -5.22 11.75
C PRO A 26 1.08 -6.75 11.69
N ALA A 27 0.65 -7.34 10.58
CA ALA A 27 0.64 -8.78 10.38
C ALA A 27 2.06 -9.36 10.25
N ILE A 28 2.99 -8.63 9.60
CA ILE A 28 4.34 -9.14 9.30
C ILE A 28 5.44 -8.13 9.71
N ASN A 29 5.13 -6.84 9.75
CA ASN A 29 6.05 -5.73 10.03
C ASN A 29 7.25 -5.66 9.05
N LYS A 30 7.05 -6.13 7.81
CA LYS A 30 8.08 -6.18 6.76
C LYS A 30 8.12 -4.88 5.95
N TYR A 31 6.98 -4.27 5.68
CA TYR A 31 6.83 -3.10 4.83
C TYR A 31 6.53 -1.81 5.61
N THR A 32 6.60 -1.84 6.94
CA THR A 32 6.35 -0.68 7.82
C THR A 32 7.19 0.55 7.43
N ARG A 33 8.48 0.36 7.13
CA ARG A 33 9.35 1.47 6.71
C ARG A 33 8.96 2.01 5.33
N LEU A 34 8.68 1.14 4.36
CA LEU A 34 8.20 1.52 3.03
C LEU A 34 6.90 2.33 3.11
N ILE A 35 5.94 1.88 3.95
CA ILE A 35 4.69 2.61 4.20
C ILE A 35 4.99 3.98 4.80
N SER A 36 5.81 4.04 5.85
CA SER A 36 6.21 5.28 6.51
C SER A 36 6.85 6.27 5.52
N ASP A 37 7.77 5.81 4.69
CA ASP A 37 8.47 6.64 3.70
C ASP A 37 7.48 7.18 2.66
N LEU A 38 6.58 6.34 2.13
CA LEU A 38 5.56 6.76 1.17
C LEU A 38 4.53 7.72 1.78
N LEU A 39 4.10 7.50 3.02
CA LEU A 39 3.20 8.43 3.74
C LEU A 39 3.86 9.80 3.96
N GLN A 40 5.18 9.81 4.20
CA GLN A 40 5.99 11.03 4.28
C GLN A 40 6.33 11.61 2.89
N ASN A 41 5.73 11.06 1.84
CA ASN A 41 5.90 11.50 0.45
C ASN A 41 7.36 11.44 -0.05
N ILE A 42 8.15 10.51 0.49
CA ILE A 42 9.50 10.20 -0.01
C ILE A 42 9.38 9.64 -1.44
N PRO A 43 10.26 10.05 -2.38
CA PRO A 43 10.25 9.53 -3.75
C PRO A 43 10.36 7.99 -3.78
N ILE A 44 9.66 7.35 -4.73
CA ILE A 44 9.67 5.88 -4.81
C ILE A 44 11.06 5.29 -5.01
N THR A 45 11.95 6.01 -5.68
CA THR A 45 13.35 5.59 -5.91
C THR A 45 14.13 5.48 -4.61
N ASP A 46 13.76 6.27 -3.59
CA ASP A 46 14.42 6.31 -2.30
C ASP A 46 13.71 5.37 -1.31
N ALA A 47 12.37 5.33 -1.35
CA ALA A 47 11.56 4.43 -0.52
C ALA A 47 11.71 2.95 -0.93
N LEU A 48 12.03 2.70 -2.21
CA LEU A 48 12.20 1.37 -2.79
C LEU A 48 13.57 1.31 -3.51
N PRO A 49 14.69 1.34 -2.75
CA PRO A 49 16.03 1.52 -3.31
C PRO A 49 16.49 0.35 -4.20
N GLY A 50 15.90 -0.83 -4.03
CA GLY A 50 16.15 -1.99 -4.87
C GLY A 50 15.41 -1.98 -6.21
N GLY A 51 14.60 -0.96 -6.50
CA GLY A 51 13.85 -0.85 -7.77
C GLY A 51 13.01 -2.08 -8.09
N ALA A 52 13.06 -2.55 -9.33
CA ALA A 52 12.26 -3.68 -9.80
C ALA A 52 12.31 -4.93 -8.89
N PRO A 53 13.48 -5.47 -8.48
CA PRO A 53 13.56 -6.61 -7.55
C PRO A 53 12.72 -6.49 -6.27
N MET A 54 12.73 -5.33 -5.61
CA MET A 54 11.95 -5.12 -4.38
C MET A 54 10.45 -4.97 -4.67
N ALA A 55 10.09 -4.34 -5.79
CA ALA A 55 8.70 -4.25 -6.24
C ALA A 55 8.13 -5.63 -6.58
N ILE A 56 8.92 -6.50 -7.22
CA ILE A 56 8.56 -7.89 -7.51
C ILE A 56 8.33 -8.67 -6.22
N ALA A 57 9.23 -8.56 -5.24
CA ALA A 57 9.08 -9.22 -3.94
C ALA A 57 7.82 -8.75 -3.18
N LEU A 58 7.49 -7.45 -3.25
CA LEU A 58 6.25 -6.90 -2.72
C LEU A 58 5.02 -7.54 -3.39
N CYS A 59 5.02 -7.64 -4.73
CA CYS A 59 3.94 -8.26 -5.48
C CYS A 59 3.75 -9.74 -5.12
N GLU A 60 4.85 -10.50 -4.97
CA GLU A 60 4.80 -11.90 -4.57
C GLU A 60 4.20 -12.09 -3.18
N ASP A 61 4.51 -11.20 -2.24
CA ASP A 61 3.94 -11.25 -0.89
C ASP A 61 2.47 -10.81 -0.86
N ALA A 62 2.12 -9.78 -1.63
CA ALA A 62 0.73 -9.34 -1.79
C ALA A 62 -0.12 -10.47 -2.38
N LYS A 63 0.38 -11.16 -3.40
CA LYS A 63 -0.28 -12.31 -4.03
C LYS A 63 -0.56 -13.42 -3.01
N LYS A 64 0.40 -13.77 -2.15
CA LYS A 64 0.20 -14.78 -1.08
C LYS A 64 -0.87 -14.39 -0.07
N VAL A 65 -1.11 -13.08 0.14
CA VAL A 65 -2.18 -12.58 1.01
C VAL A 65 -3.52 -12.67 0.30
N LEU A 66 -3.61 -12.14 -0.93
CA LEU A 66 -4.83 -12.09 -1.73
C LEU A 66 -5.31 -13.49 -2.17
N GLU A 67 -4.42 -14.44 -2.44
CA GLU A 67 -4.77 -15.83 -2.78
C GLU A 67 -5.53 -16.57 -1.66
N LYS A 68 -5.48 -16.06 -0.43
CA LYS A 68 -6.22 -16.62 0.71
C LYS A 68 -7.64 -16.06 0.82
N GLU A 69 -7.95 -15.00 0.07
CA GLU A 69 -9.22 -14.30 0.13
C GLU A 69 -10.20 -14.89 -0.91
N SER A 70 -11.49 -14.83 -0.58
CA SER A 70 -12.54 -15.21 -1.53
C SER A 70 -12.65 -14.15 -2.63
N VAL A 71 -12.95 -14.59 -3.86
CA VAL A 71 -13.24 -13.69 -4.99
C VAL A 71 -14.40 -12.74 -4.65
N VAL A 72 -15.34 -13.20 -3.83
CA VAL A 72 -16.38 -12.36 -3.20
C VAL A 72 -15.94 -12.13 -1.76
N LEU A 73 -15.51 -10.90 -1.44
CA LEU A 73 -15.10 -10.53 -0.09
C LEU A 73 -16.31 -10.41 0.83
N ASP A 74 -16.33 -11.20 1.90
CA ASP A 74 -17.27 -11.05 3.00
C ASP A 74 -16.65 -10.11 4.04
N ILE A 75 -17.24 -8.93 4.21
CA ILE A 75 -16.73 -7.88 5.11
C ILE A 75 -17.63 -7.79 6.34
N ASP A 76 -17.11 -8.24 7.48
CA ASP A 76 -17.78 -8.06 8.77
C ASP A 76 -17.65 -6.60 9.23
N VAL A 77 -18.80 -5.90 9.24
CA VAL A 77 -18.91 -4.52 9.73
C VAL A 77 -19.85 -4.50 10.94
N THR A 78 -19.31 -4.13 12.09
CA THR A 78 -20.05 -3.94 13.33
C THR A 78 -20.33 -2.45 13.58
N GLU A 79 -21.18 -2.12 14.54
CA GLU A 79 -21.48 -0.73 14.93
C GLU A 79 -20.25 0.08 15.40
N LYS A 80 -19.13 -0.61 15.69
CA LYS A 80 -17.87 0.01 16.13
C LYS A 80 -16.90 0.27 14.98
N ASP A 81 -17.14 -0.36 13.84
CA ASP A 81 -16.28 -0.24 12.66
C ASP A 81 -16.68 0.98 11.85
N ASN A 82 -15.69 1.74 11.40
CA ASN A 82 -15.90 2.75 10.39
C ASN A 82 -15.32 2.23 9.07
N LEU A 83 -16.17 1.98 8.08
CA LEU A 83 -15.76 1.54 6.75
C LEU A 83 -15.71 2.74 5.79
N ILE A 84 -14.54 2.97 5.19
CA ILE A 84 -14.32 3.94 4.13
C ILE A 84 -14.26 3.20 2.81
N ILE A 85 -15.13 3.56 1.87
CA ILE A 85 -15.14 3.01 0.52
C ILE A 85 -14.54 4.04 -0.43
N VAL A 86 -13.52 3.63 -1.19
CA VAL A 86 -12.73 4.49 -2.07
C VAL A 86 -12.86 3.98 -3.50
N GLY A 87 -13.30 4.85 -4.40
CA GLY A 87 -13.35 4.58 -5.84
C GLY A 87 -11.99 4.76 -6.51
N ASP A 88 -12.03 5.13 -7.79
CA ASP A 88 -10.89 5.30 -8.67
C ASP A 88 -9.86 6.30 -8.11
N ILE A 89 -8.57 5.95 -8.22
CA ILE A 89 -7.45 6.81 -7.79
C ILE A 89 -6.62 7.25 -8.99
N HIS A 90 -6.37 6.36 -9.97
CA HIS A 90 -5.64 6.68 -11.20
C HIS A 90 -4.34 7.47 -10.98
N GLY A 91 -3.43 6.94 -10.16
CA GLY A 91 -2.10 7.52 -9.95
C GLY A 91 -2.09 8.90 -9.28
N GLN A 92 -3.22 9.37 -8.73
CA GLN A 92 -3.32 10.62 -7.98
C GLN A 92 -2.84 10.45 -6.54
N PHE A 93 -1.54 10.18 -6.37
CA PHE A 93 -0.95 9.87 -5.06
C PHE A 93 -1.14 10.98 -4.02
N ALA A 94 -1.07 12.24 -4.42
CA ALA A 94 -1.28 13.36 -3.49
C ALA A 94 -2.71 13.36 -2.93
N ASP A 95 -3.71 13.08 -3.76
CA ASP A 95 -5.11 12.98 -3.34
C ASP A 95 -5.36 11.76 -2.45
N LEU A 96 -4.73 10.62 -2.76
CA LEU A 96 -4.74 9.44 -1.90
C LEU A 96 -4.21 9.77 -0.50
N LEU A 97 -3.06 10.43 -0.40
CA LEU A 97 -2.49 10.81 0.90
C LEU A 97 -3.37 11.84 1.63
N GLN A 98 -3.71 12.94 0.96
CA GLN A 98 -4.31 14.11 1.60
C GLN A 98 -5.80 14.00 1.86
N ASN A 99 -6.55 13.25 1.04
CA ASN A 99 -8.01 13.20 1.13
C ASN A 99 -8.52 11.86 1.65
N VAL A 100 -7.77 10.77 1.45
CA VAL A 100 -8.21 9.41 1.84
C VAL A 100 -7.49 8.94 3.09
N LEU A 101 -6.16 8.80 3.03
CA LEU A 101 -5.37 8.22 4.12
C LEU A 101 -5.20 9.20 5.29
N SER A 102 -5.20 10.51 5.04
CA SER A 102 -5.18 11.55 6.08
C SER A 102 -6.32 11.41 7.08
N MET A 103 -7.49 10.90 6.67
CA MET A 103 -8.62 10.67 7.58
C MET A 103 -8.24 9.72 8.72
N GLN A 104 -7.43 8.70 8.42
CA GLN A 104 -6.92 7.77 9.43
C GLN A 104 -5.77 8.38 10.23
N LEU A 105 -4.90 9.18 9.60
CA LEU A 105 -3.74 9.79 10.26
C LEU A 105 -4.13 10.91 11.23
N VAL A 106 -5.01 11.83 10.82
CA VAL A 106 -5.52 12.93 11.66
C VAL A 106 -6.28 12.39 12.86
N GLN A 107 -6.98 11.26 12.70
CA GLN A 107 -7.64 10.63 13.84
C GLN A 107 -6.69 10.16 14.93
N GLN A 108 -5.44 9.82 14.58
CA GLN A 108 -4.45 9.46 15.58
C GLN A 108 -4.07 10.67 16.45
N GLU A 109 -4.12 11.89 15.90
CA GLU A 109 -3.80 13.12 16.63
C GLU A 109 -4.96 13.53 17.56
N GLU A 110 -6.20 13.24 17.17
CA GLU A 110 -7.40 13.60 17.94
C GLU A 110 -7.81 12.58 19.03
N ASP A 111 -7.12 11.45 19.18
CA ASP A 111 -7.34 10.47 20.26
C ASP A 111 -7.08 11.04 21.69
N CYS A 112 -6.83 12.35 21.80
CA CYS A 112 -6.90 13.14 23.03
C CYS A 112 -8.34 13.52 23.46
N VAL A 113 -9.39 13.17 22.71
CA VAL A 113 -10.79 13.49 23.06
C VAL A 113 -11.50 12.28 23.72
N PRO A 114 -11.90 12.36 25.02
CA PRO A 114 -12.40 11.22 25.79
C PRO A 114 -13.80 10.69 25.39
N SER A 115 -14.45 11.28 24.39
CA SER A 115 -15.83 10.94 23.97
C SER A 115 -15.93 9.97 22.79
N ARG A 116 -14.81 9.50 22.23
CA ARG A 116 -14.81 8.47 21.18
C ARG A 116 -14.33 7.13 21.76
N PRO A 117 -14.97 5.98 21.42
CA PRO A 117 -14.47 4.69 21.87
C PRO A 117 -13.03 4.52 21.39
N LEU A 118 -12.10 4.46 22.35
CA LEU A 118 -10.69 4.16 22.16
C LEU A 118 -10.58 2.92 21.24
N GLY A 119 -10.04 3.08 20.04
CA GLY A 119 -9.80 1.96 19.11
C GLY A 119 -10.76 1.77 17.94
N SER A 120 -11.59 2.76 17.58
CA SER A 120 -12.37 2.70 16.33
C SER A 120 -11.52 3.12 15.12
N VAL A 121 -10.64 2.21 14.70
CA VAL A 121 -9.82 2.35 13.49
C VAL A 121 -10.67 2.19 12.23
N TYR A 122 -10.30 2.91 11.16
CA TYR A 122 -10.99 2.76 9.88
C TYR A 122 -10.60 1.46 9.18
N LYS A 123 -11.59 0.82 8.57
CA LYS A 123 -11.39 -0.16 7.50
C LYS A 123 -11.49 0.58 6.16
N PHE A 124 -10.62 0.26 5.23
CA PHE A 124 -10.63 0.79 3.86
C PHE A 124 -10.98 -0.31 2.88
N LEU A 125 -11.96 -0.04 2.02
CA LEU A 125 -12.29 -0.84 0.86
C LEU A 125 -12.01 -0.01 -0.39
N PHE A 126 -11.04 -0.45 -1.18
CA PHE A 126 -10.68 0.15 -2.45
C PHE A 126 -11.30 -0.63 -3.60
N LEU A 127 -11.97 0.07 -4.52
CA LEU A 127 -12.82 -0.54 -5.56
C LEU A 127 -12.10 -0.86 -6.88
N GLY A 128 -10.80 -0.58 -7.00
CA GLY A 128 -10.02 -0.74 -8.22
C GLY A 128 -9.56 0.57 -8.83
N ASP A 129 -8.97 0.49 -10.03
CA ASP A 129 -8.53 1.62 -10.85
C ASP A 129 -7.53 2.52 -10.10
N TYR A 130 -6.46 1.87 -9.61
CA TYR A 130 -5.37 2.48 -8.84
C TYR A 130 -4.35 3.15 -9.74
N VAL A 131 -4.09 2.51 -10.88
CA VAL A 131 -3.01 2.87 -11.80
C VAL A 131 -3.54 3.59 -13.02
N ASP A 132 -2.61 4.01 -13.87
CA ASP A 132 -2.84 4.75 -15.12
C ASP A 132 -3.34 6.19 -14.94
N ARG A 133 -3.24 6.96 -16.03
CA ARG A 133 -3.66 8.37 -16.19
C ARG A 133 -2.87 9.37 -15.33
N GLY A 134 -2.70 9.11 -14.03
CA GLY A 134 -1.93 9.94 -13.12
C GLY A 134 -0.42 9.66 -13.15
N PRO A 135 0.38 10.59 -12.61
CA PRO A 135 1.85 10.55 -12.72
C PRO A 135 2.55 9.68 -11.66
N ARG A 136 1.79 9.18 -10.66
CA ARG A 136 2.32 8.48 -9.48
C ARG A 136 1.59 7.17 -9.20
N SER A 137 1.30 6.43 -10.26
CA SER A 137 0.66 5.11 -10.18
C SER A 137 1.52 4.12 -9.41
N VAL A 138 2.85 4.16 -9.59
CA VAL A 138 3.77 3.25 -8.89
C VAL A 138 3.70 3.48 -7.38
N GLU A 139 3.72 4.73 -6.93
CA GLU A 139 3.59 5.07 -5.51
C GLU A 139 2.25 4.62 -4.93
N VAL A 140 1.15 4.85 -5.66
CA VAL A 140 -0.20 4.43 -5.25
C VAL A 140 -0.24 2.92 -5.04
N ILE A 141 0.08 2.14 -6.08
CA ILE A 141 -0.06 0.68 -6.00
C ILE A 141 0.93 0.07 -5.00
N THR A 142 2.15 0.60 -4.92
CA THR A 142 3.15 0.15 -3.92
C THR A 142 2.64 0.34 -2.51
N LEU A 143 2.10 1.53 -2.20
CA LEU A 143 1.56 1.84 -0.88
C LEU A 143 0.37 0.94 -0.54
N LEU A 144 -0.59 0.79 -1.46
CA LEU A 144 -1.79 -0.02 -1.23
C LEU A 144 -1.45 -1.50 -1.01
N LEU A 145 -0.53 -2.07 -1.80
CA LEU A 145 -0.09 -3.45 -1.61
C LEU A 145 0.64 -3.64 -0.28
N ALA A 146 1.53 -2.71 0.08
CA ALA A 146 2.22 -2.75 1.36
C ALA A 146 1.23 -2.69 2.55
N LEU A 147 0.26 -1.78 2.48
CA LEU A 147 -0.81 -1.66 3.46
C LEU A 147 -1.67 -2.93 3.55
N LYS A 148 -2.02 -3.53 2.40
CA LYS A 148 -2.76 -4.80 2.35
C LYS A 148 -2.01 -5.94 3.02
N ILE A 149 -0.69 -6.02 2.81
CA ILE A 149 0.13 -7.06 3.44
C ILE A 149 0.22 -6.86 4.95
N GLU A 150 0.41 -5.61 5.40
CA GLU A 150 0.56 -5.34 6.83
C GLU A 150 -0.76 -5.37 7.59
N TYR A 151 -1.87 -5.00 6.95
CA TYR A 151 -3.18 -4.87 7.59
C TYR A 151 -4.28 -5.56 6.77
N PRO A 152 -4.17 -6.89 6.51
CA PRO A 152 -5.03 -7.59 5.56
C PRO A 152 -6.52 -7.56 5.90
N THR A 153 -6.86 -7.41 7.17
CA THR A 153 -8.25 -7.33 7.68
C THR A 153 -8.83 -5.91 7.71
N HIS A 154 -7.98 -4.89 7.52
CA HIS A 154 -8.38 -3.48 7.58
C HIS A 154 -8.28 -2.79 6.23
N VAL A 155 -7.37 -3.23 5.36
CA VAL A 155 -7.21 -2.71 4.00
C VAL A 155 -7.62 -3.80 3.03
N LEU A 156 -8.68 -3.55 2.28
CA LEU A 156 -9.27 -4.46 1.31
C LEU A 156 -9.13 -3.85 -0.08
N LEU A 157 -8.65 -4.64 -1.03
CA LEU A 157 -8.39 -4.20 -2.39
C LEU A 157 -9.21 -5.06 -3.35
N LEU A 158 -10.02 -4.44 -4.19
CA LEU A 158 -10.68 -5.08 -5.32
C LEU A 158 -9.90 -4.80 -6.61
N ARG A 159 -10.22 -5.56 -7.65
CA ARG A 159 -9.63 -5.39 -8.99
C ARG A 159 -10.49 -4.46 -9.84
N GLY A 160 -9.89 -3.41 -10.41
CA GLY A 160 -10.49 -2.60 -11.46
C GLY A 160 -10.06 -3.06 -12.86
N ASN A 161 -10.61 -2.43 -13.90
CA ASN A 161 -10.26 -2.77 -15.28
C ASN A 161 -8.91 -2.19 -15.72
N HIS A 162 -8.37 -1.23 -14.97
CA HIS A 162 -7.03 -0.70 -15.20
C HIS A 162 -5.92 -1.58 -14.59
N GLU A 163 -6.24 -2.51 -13.70
CA GLU A 163 -5.32 -3.56 -13.23
C GLU A 163 -5.23 -4.77 -14.19
N GLU A 164 -5.56 -4.57 -15.47
CA GLU A 164 -5.34 -5.52 -16.55
C GLU A 164 -4.13 -5.13 -17.40
N ALA A 165 -3.28 -6.11 -17.72
CA ALA A 165 -2.06 -5.91 -18.50
C ALA A 165 -2.30 -5.29 -19.89
N GLN A 166 -3.46 -5.48 -20.52
CA GLN A 166 -3.76 -4.84 -21.80
C GLN A 166 -4.02 -3.33 -21.60
N THR A 167 -4.86 -2.99 -20.62
CA THR A 167 -5.22 -1.61 -20.28
C THR A 167 -4.00 -0.84 -19.79
N SER A 168 -3.31 -1.34 -18.77
CA SER A 168 -2.20 -0.62 -18.12
C SER A 168 -0.94 -0.45 -18.99
N ARG A 169 -0.87 -1.21 -20.10
CA ARG A 169 0.15 -1.00 -21.12
C ARG A 169 -0.12 0.25 -21.96
N MET A 170 -1.39 0.59 -22.19
CA MET A 170 -1.79 1.70 -23.06
C MET A 170 -1.94 3.03 -22.31
N TYR A 171 -2.32 3.00 -21.03
CA TYR A 171 -2.71 4.22 -20.29
C TYR A 171 -1.65 4.78 -19.32
N GLY A 172 -0.40 4.33 -19.47
CA GLY A 172 0.78 5.01 -18.92
C GLY A 172 1.53 4.23 -17.85
N PHE A 173 0.89 3.30 -17.13
CA PHE A 173 1.53 2.60 -16.01
C PHE A 173 2.76 1.80 -16.42
N PHE A 174 2.73 1.14 -17.59
CA PHE A 174 3.90 0.42 -18.12
C PHE A 174 5.13 1.32 -18.24
N GLN A 175 4.96 2.50 -18.83
CA GLN A 175 6.08 3.44 -19.02
C GLN A 175 6.55 3.99 -17.66
N GLU A 176 5.63 4.26 -16.74
CA GLU A 176 5.96 4.73 -15.40
C GLU A 176 6.81 3.71 -14.63
N CYS A 177 6.44 2.42 -14.64
CA CYS A 177 7.22 1.35 -14.03
C CYS A 177 8.64 1.27 -14.60
N ARG A 178 8.79 1.33 -15.93
CA ARG A 178 10.12 1.24 -16.56
C ARG A 178 11.02 2.38 -16.12
N VAL A 179 10.51 3.62 -16.16
CA VAL A 179 11.28 4.81 -15.79
C VAL A 179 11.66 4.79 -14.31
N LYS A 180 10.72 4.46 -13.43
CA LYS A 180 10.92 4.57 -11.97
C LYS A 180 11.60 3.36 -11.33
N LEU A 181 11.41 2.15 -11.86
CA LEU A 181 11.87 0.91 -11.21
C LEU A 181 13.00 0.19 -11.96
N GLU A 182 13.06 0.31 -13.28
CA GLU A 182 14.07 -0.37 -14.11
C GLU A 182 15.21 0.57 -14.53
N GLY A 183 15.01 1.89 -14.41
CA GLY A 183 15.98 2.92 -14.78
C GLY A 183 16.06 3.16 -16.30
N ASN A 184 16.51 4.36 -16.67
CA ASN A 184 16.71 4.78 -18.08
C ASN A 184 18.02 4.23 -18.66
N ASP A 185 18.42 3.00 -18.34
CA ASP A 185 19.66 2.44 -18.86
C ASP A 185 19.50 2.11 -20.37
N GLU A 186 19.59 3.14 -21.21
CA GLU A 186 19.74 3.03 -22.67
C GLU A 186 21.04 2.28 -23.06
N ARG A 187 21.88 1.92 -22.07
CA ARG A 187 23.01 1.01 -22.23
C ARG A 187 22.61 -0.47 -22.28
N VAL A 188 21.36 -0.82 -22.02
CA VAL A 188 20.80 -2.14 -22.37
C VAL A 188 20.24 -2.08 -23.79
N GLY A 189 21.13 -1.82 -24.76
CA GLY A 189 20.88 -2.18 -26.15
C GLY A 189 20.85 -3.71 -26.26
N GLY A 190 19.67 -4.30 -26.35
CA GLY A 190 19.49 -5.70 -26.76
C GLY A 190 19.44 -6.77 -25.66
N GLY A 191 19.40 -6.40 -24.39
CA GLY A 191 19.17 -7.35 -23.29
C GLY A 191 17.67 -7.49 -22.99
N CYS A 192 17.05 -8.59 -23.43
CA CYS A 192 15.70 -8.98 -23.04
C CYS A 192 15.65 -9.16 -21.51
N THR A 193 15.32 -8.12 -20.74
CA THR A 193 14.62 -8.36 -19.48
C THR A 193 13.32 -9.03 -19.90
N SER A 194 13.21 -10.33 -19.62
CA SER A 194 12.02 -11.10 -19.97
C SER A 194 10.80 -10.31 -19.48
N ILE A 195 9.78 -10.13 -20.32
CA ILE A 195 8.52 -9.50 -19.90
C ILE A 195 8.01 -10.15 -18.60
N SER A 196 8.28 -11.45 -18.42
CA SER A 196 7.96 -12.21 -17.21
C SER A 196 8.60 -11.67 -15.92
N SER A 197 9.73 -10.98 -16.01
CA SER A 197 10.46 -10.40 -14.87
C SER A 197 10.29 -8.88 -14.75
N SER A 198 9.41 -8.26 -15.54
CA SER A 198 9.13 -6.83 -15.40
C SER A 198 8.28 -6.56 -14.16
N ALA A 199 8.62 -5.52 -13.39
CA ALA A 199 7.83 -5.15 -12.21
C ALA A 199 6.40 -4.76 -12.59
N TRP A 200 6.22 -4.14 -13.75
CA TRP A 200 4.90 -3.82 -14.31
C TRP A 200 4.02 -5.06 -14.47
N LEU A 201 4.56 -6.14 -15.05
CA LEU A 201 3.77 -7.37 -15.21
C LEU A 201 3.42 -7.95 -13.86
N GLN A 202 4.36 -7.93 -12.90
CA GLN A 202 4.11 -8.43 -11.56
C GLN A 202 2.97 -7.66 -10.87
N TYR A 203 2.94 -6.33 -10.95
CA TYR A 203 1.82 -5.53 -10.44
C TYR A 203 0.47 -5.94 -11.06
N ASN A 204 0.42 -6.17 -12.37
CA ASN A 204 -0.81 -6.60 -13.05
C ASN A 204 -1.22 -8.04 -12.73
N MET A 205 -0.31 -8.87 -12.20
CA MET A 205 -0.56 -10.26 -11.82
C MET A 205 -0.89 -10.44 -10.33
N VAL A 206 -0.90 -9.35 -9.55
CA VAL A 206 -1.28 -9.40 -8.13
C VAL A 206 -2.78 -9.66 -7.96
N PHE A 207 -3.60 -9.08 -8.84
CA PHE A 207 -5.05 -9.27 -8.91
C PHE A 207 -5.46 -10.27 -10.00
#